data_AF-A0AAP0HLA8-F1
#
_entry.id   AF-A0AAP0HLA8-F1
#
_cell.length_a   1.000
_cell.length_b   1.000
_cell.length_c   1.000
_cell.angle_alpha   90.00
_cell.angle_beta   90.00
_cell.angle_gamma   90.00
#
_symmetry.space_group_name_H-M   'P 1'
#
loop_
_entity.id
_entity.type
_entity.pdbx_description
1 polymer ?
#
loop_
_entity_poly.entity_id
_entity_poly.type
_entity_poly.pdbx_seq_one_letter_code
_entity_poly.pdbx_strand_id
1 'polypeptide(L)'
;MKQMKEKHRFKELLVMVDTCQAATLFNQLHSPGVLAIGSSMKGENSYSHHLDSDVGVSVVDRFTFYTLAFFERLNTYSNASLNSLFRSYSPNVLMSTAYYRTDLCERPLDKVPVTDFFGSVMETIHTDSTYKSVLEKKIVKPTSEYSCNNANNQAEQKRVLASAQDPIVDPGTKEYSAPQCIWNVLRNKVEKIDNADELVNYGFVIMVLLVALSTWLSI
;
A
#
# COMPACT_ATOMS: atom_id res chain seq x y z
N MET A 1 8.16 -7.66 22.10
CA MET A 1 8.75 -8.62 21.12
C MET A 1 9.09 -9.99 21.73
N LYS A 2 9.55 -10.07 22.99
CA LYS A 2 9.86 -11.34 23.66
C LYS A 2 8.75 -12.40 23.54
N GLN A 3 7.51 -12.04 23.84
CA GLN A 3 6.33 -12.92 23.70
C GLN A 3 6.12 -13.44 22.26
N MET A 4 6.39 -12.62 21.25
CA MET A 4 6.27 -13.04 19.85
C MET A 4 7.36 -14.05 19.48
N LYS A 5 8.57 -13.84 20.00
CA LYS A 5 9.69 -14.77 19.77
C LYS A 5 9.47 -16.10 20.48
N GLU A 6 9.04 -16.08 21.74
CA GLU A 6 8.69 -17.30 22.51
C GLU A 6 7.59 -18.11 21.80
N LYS A 7 6.62 -17.42 21.18
CA LYS A 7 5.56 -18.05 20.39
C LYS A 7 5.94 -18.32 18.93
N HIS A 8 7.22 -18.21 18.59
CA HIS A 8 7.76 -18.52 17.26
C HIS A 8 7.05 -17.80 16.11
N ARG A 9 6.61 -16.55 16.35
CA ARG A 9 5.85 -15.76 15.36
C ARG A 9 6.71 -15.12 14.27
N PHE A 10 8.02 -15.12 14.44
CA PHE A 10 8.96 -14.65 13.44
C PHE A 10 10.30 -15.40 13.57
N LYS A 11 10.91 -15.68 12.40
CA LYS A 11 12.30 -16.13 12.33
C LYS A 11 13.22 -14.93 12.53
N GLU A 12 13.05 -13.93 11.67
CA GLU A 12 13.73 -12.63 11.72
C GLU A 12 12.70 -11.51 11.61
N LEU A 13 13.02 -10.34 12.19
CA LEU A 13 12.13 -9.18 12.20
C LEU A 13 12.94 -7.91 11.98
N LEU A 14 12.62 -7.15 10.93
CA LEU A 14 13.16 -5.83 10.69
C LEU A 14 12.20 -4.77 11.26
N VAL A 15 12.72 -3.89 12.10
CA VAL A 15 12.01 -2.76 12.70
C VAL A 15 12.58 -1.48 12.11
N MET A 16 11.78 -0.75 11.33
CA MET A 16 12.14 0.58 10.82
C MET A 16 11.36 1.64 11.58
N VAL A 17 12.04 2.69 12.04
CA VAL A 17 11.43 3.78 12.81
C VAL A 17 11.83 5.11 12.21
N ASP A 18 10.83 5.91 11.82
CA ASP A 18 11.02 7.30 11.39
C ASP A 18 10.45 8.26 12.45
N THR A 19 11.31 8.81 13.31
CA THR A 19 10.93 9.81 14.32
C THR A 19 12.18 10.48 14.91
N CYS A 20 12.00 11.62 15.58
CA CYS A 20 13.07 12.24 16.33
C CYS A 20 13.58 11.31 17.44
N GLN A 21 14.89 11.20 17.56
CA GLN A 21 15.58 10.32 18.50
C GLN A 21 15.20 8.84 18.33
N ALA A 22 14.98 8.37 17.10
CA ALA A 22 14.57 7.01 16.78
C ALA A 22 15.46 5.94 17.45
N ALA A 23 16.77 6.16 17.50
CA ALA A 23 17.73 5.24 18.13
C ALA A 23 17.38 4.87 19.58
N THR A 24 16.71 5.76 20.32
CA THR A 24 16.35 5.53 21.73
C THR A 24 15.32 4.40 21.91
N LEU A 25 14.48 4.15 20.89
CA LEU A 25 13.48 3.08 20.94
C LEU A 25 14.10 1.69 20.90
N PHE A 26 15.33 1.57 20.40
CA PHE A 26 15.98 0.27 20.23
C PHE A 26 16.57 -0.29 21.52
N ASN A 27 16.73 0.53 22.56
CA ASN A 27 17.32 0.09 23.84
C ASN A 27 16.53 -1.04 24.51
N GLN A 28 15.22 -1.12 24.26
CA GLN A 28 14.34 -2.14 24.85
C GLN A 28 14.16 -3.39 23.95
N LEU A 29 14.79 -3.39 22.78
CA LEU A 29 14.82 -4.56 21.90
C LEU A 29 15.90 -5.53 22.40
N HIS A 30 15.47 -6.73 22.76
CA HIS A 30 16.36 -7.79 23.29
C HIS A 30 16.09 -9.16 22.68
N SER A 31 15.10 -9.28 21.79
CA SER A 31 14.74 -10.56 21.19
C SER A 31 15.73 -10.90 20.06
N PRO A 32 16.28 -12.13 20.02
CA PRO A 32 17.20 -12.54 18.96
C PRO A 32 16.48 -12.64 17.61
N GLY A 33 17.22 -12.40 16.53
CA GLY A 33 16.71 -12.29 15.17
C GLY A 33 16.01 -10.96 14.87
N VAL A 34 16.15 -9.95 15.73
CA VAL A 34 15.61 -8.60 15.47
C VAL A 34 16.70 -7.73 14.87
N LEU A 35 16.38 -7.05 13.78
CA LEU A 35 17.19 -6.01 13.18
C LEU A 35 16.41 -4.70 13.31
N ALA A 36 17.08 -3.61 13.70
CA ALA A 36 16.42 -2.31 13.80
C ALA A 36 17.19 -1.21 13.09
N ILE A 37 16.46 -0.28 12.49
CA ILE A 37 17.00 0.93 11.87
C ILE A 37 16.10 2.13 12.18
N GLY A 38 16.72 3.24 12.54
CA GLY A 38 16.06 4.47 12.96
C GLY A 38 16.56 5.66 12.15
N SER A 39 15.67 6.62 11.90
CA SER A 39 15.98 7.80 11.08
C SER A 39 16.95 8.80 11.73
N SER A 40 17.10 8.79 13.06
CA SER A 40 18.03 9.69 13.76
C SER A 40 18.65 9.09 15.03
N MET A 41 19.80 9.65 15.44
CA MET A 41 20.46 9.31 16.70
C MET A 41 19.78 9.98 17.91
N LYS A 42 20.15 9.53 19.11
CA LYS A 42 19.74 10.19 20.36
C LYS A 42 20.23 11.65 20.35
N GLY A 43 19.30 12.59 20.56
CA GLY A 43 19.59 14.03 20.52
C GLY A 43 19.50 14.66 19.13
N GLU A 44 19.17 13.89 18.09
CA GLU A 44 18.95 14.40 16.73
C GLU A 44 17.45 14.36 16.36
N ASN A 45 17.04 15.33 15.54
CA ASN A 45 15.70 15.36 14.95
C ASN A 45 15.62 14.49 13.69
N SER A 46 14.42 14.00 13.36
CA SER A 46 14.09 13.56 12.01
C SER A 46 13.41 14.72 11.28
N TYR A 47 13.62 14.83 9.97
CA TYR A 47 13.22 15.97 9.16
C TYR A 47 12.30 15.55 8.02
N SER A 48 11.36 16.43 7.69
CA SER A 48 10.46 16.23 6.56
C SER A 48 11.09 16.56 5.20
N HIS A 49 10.50 15.99 4.15
CA HIS A 49 10.88 16.11 2.75
C HIS A 49 9.66 16.55 1.93
N HIS A 50 9.85 17.54 1.05
CA HIS A 50 8.78 18.25 0.32
C HIS A 50 7.79 18.97 1.22
N LEU A 51 7.88 20.31 1.21
CA LEU A 51 6.83 21.19 1.70
C LEU A 51 5.93 21.51 0.51
N ASP A 52 4.70 21.02 0.52
CA ASP A 52 3.72 21.41 -0.49
C ASP A 52 3.05 22.70 -0.01
N SER A 53 3.31 23.81 -0.71
CA SER A 53 2.76 25.13 -0.35
C SER A 53 1.25 25.21 -0.55
N ASP A 54 0.68 24.40 -1.44
CA ASP A 54 -0.74 24.41 -1.75
C ASP A 54 -1.52 23.63 -0.69
N VAL A 55 -0.92 22.59 -0.11
CA VAL A 55 -1.50 21.81 1.00
C VAL A 55 -1.10 22.37 2.38
N GLY A 56 0.01 23.10 2.48
CA GLY A 56 0.49 23.74 3.71
C GLY A 56 1.06 22.76 4.76
N VAL A 57 1.32 21.52 4.38
CA VAL A 57 1.86 20.46 5.27
C VAL A 57 3.03 19.74 4.61
N SER A 58 3.92 19.16 5.42
CA SER A 58 4.92 18.24 4.91
C SER A 58 4.31 16.88 4.58
N VAL A 59 4.58 16.37 3.39
CA VAL A 59 3.91 15.15 2.89
C VAL A 59 4.59 13.88 3.38
N VAL A 60 5.93 13.88 3.50
CA VAL A 60 6.70 12.68 3.84
C VAL A 60 7.98 13.04 4.59
N ASP A 61 8.48 12.14 5.43
CA ASP A 61 9.78 12.31 6.08
C ASP A 61 10.95 11.93 5.17
N ARG A 62 12.11 12.56 5.35
CA ARG A 62 13.31 12.30 4.51
C ARG A 62 13.73 10.85 4.53
N PHE A 63 13.76 10.24 5.71
CA PHE A 63 14.14 8.84 5.85
C PHE A 63 13.17 7.93 5.10
N THR A 64 11.87 8.15 5.24
CA THR A 64 10.84 7.44 4.47
C THR A 64 11.00 7.69 2.96
N PHE A 65 11.17 8.94 2.52
CA PHE A 65 11.33 9.28 1.12
C PHE A 65 12.53 8.56 0.47
N TYR A 66 13.71 8.61 1.09
CA TYR A 66 14.90 7.97 0.54
C TYR A 66 14.85 6.44 0.63
N THR A 67 14.11 5.88 1.59
CA THR A 67 13.79 4.45 1.64
C THR A 67 12.96 4.04 0.42
N LEU A 68 11.89 4.80 0.12
CA LEU A 68 11.05 4.55 -1.05
C LEU A 68 11.84 4.72 -2.36
N ALA A 69 12.63 5.79 -2.48
CA ALA A 69 13.47 6.03 -3.65
C ALA A 69 14.53 4.92 -3.86
N PHE A 70 14.97 4.24 -2.80
CA PHE A 70 15.80 3.04 -2.94
C PHE A 70 15.00 1.88 -3.53
N PHE A 71 13.79 1.59 -3.02
CA PHE A 71 12.95 0.50 -3.52
C PHE A 71 12.41 0.71 -4.93
N GLU A 72 12.11 1.95 -5.33
CA GLU A 72 11.68 2.27 -6.71
C GLU A 72 12.72 1.92 -7.77
N ARG A 73 14.01 1.87 -7.38
CA ARG A 73 15.11 1.46 -8.26
C ARG A 73 15.35 -0.05 -8.25
N LEU A 74 14.70 -0.80 -7.36
CA LEU A 74 14.85 -2.25 -7.26
C LEU A 74 13.81 -2.98 -8.11
N ASN A 75 14.24 -4.07 -8.73
CA ASN A 75 13.35 -5.05 -9.36
C ASN A 75 13.02 -6.18 -8.37
N THR A 76 11.90 -6.88 -8.56
CA THR A 76 11.47 -8.05 -7.77
C THR A 76 12.53 -9.15 -7.71
N TYR A 77 13.38 -9.27 -8.74
CA TYR A 77 14.49 -10.21 -8.81
C TYR A 77 15.84 -9.63 -8.37
N SER A 78 15.85 -8.45 -7.72
CA SER A 78 17.10 -7.83 -7.31
C SER A 78 17.70 -8.57 -6.11
N ASN A 79 19.01 -8.79 -6.17
CA ASN A 79 19.78 -9.37 -5.07
C ASN A 79 20.39 -8.27 -4.17
N ALA A 80 19.76 -7.10 -4.09
CA ALA A 80 20.24 -6.01 -3.26
C ALA A 80 20.18 -6.43 -1.78
N SER A 81 21.29 -6.24 -1.05
CA SER A 81 21.35 -6.64 0.36
C SER A 81 20.81 -5.53 1.26
N LEU A 82 20.43 -5.88 2.49
CA LEU A 82 20.05 -4.90 3.51
C LEU A 82 21.18 -3.91 3.80
N ASN A 83 22.44 -4.35 3.70
CA ASN A 83 23.56 -3.43 3.80
C ASN A 83 23.56 -2.38 2.67
N SER A 84 23.15 -2.74 1.45
CA SER A 84 22.97 -1.77 0.36
C SER A 84 21.90 -0.74 0.66
N LEU A 85 20.76 -1.15 1.24
CA LEU A 85 19.73 -0.22 1.72
C LEU A 85 20.30 0.72 2.79
N PHE A 86 20.99 0.18 3.79
CA PHE A 86 21.50 0.97 4.91
C PHE A 86 22.58 1.97 4.47
N ARG A 87 23.42 1.58 3.52
CA ARG A 87 24.44 2.46 2.92
C ARG A 87 23.86 3.50 1.96
N SER A 88 22.60 3.35 1.53
CA SER A 88 21.95 4.35 0.68
C SER A 88 21.59 5.62 1.44
N TYR A 89 21.46 5.53 2.77
CA TYR A 89 21.25 6.68 3.63
C TYR A 89 22.53 7.49 3.80
N SER A 90 22.45 8.80 3.62
CA SER A 90 23.55 9.72 3.92
C SER A 90 23.10 10.83 4.89
N PRO A 91 23.94 11.23 5.86
CA PRO A 91 23.58 12.30 6.80
C PRO A 91 23.21 13.61 6.10
N ASN A 92 23.82 13.90 4.96
CA ASN A 92 23.56 15.12 4.20
C ASN A 92 22.14 15.17 3.63
N VAL A 93 21.66 14.06 3.06
CA VAL A 93 20.31 14.02 2.46
C VAL A 93 19.21 13.88 3.51
N LEU A 94 19.50 13.13 4.58
CA LEU A 94 18.58 12.94 5.69
C LEU A 94 18.51 14.15 6.64
N MET A 95 19.58 14.96 6.71
CA MET A 95 19.79 15.98 7.74
C MET A 95 19.82 15.40 9.16
N SER A 96 20.03 14.08 9.28
CA SER A 96 20.12 13.32 10.51
C SER A 96 20.97 12.08 10.28
N THR A 97 21.44 11.44 11.35
CA THR A 97 22.25 10.23 11.25
C THR A 97 21.38 9.00 11.46
N ALA A 98 21.19 8.20 10.40
CA ALA A 98 20.48 6.94 10.52
C ALA A 98 21.24 5.97 11.45
N TYR A 99 20.56 5.43 12.45
CA TYR A 99 21.13 4.49 13.42
C TYR A 99 20.64 3.08 13.13
N TYR A 100 21.56 2.13 13.03
CA TYR A 100 21.24 0.72 12.80
C TYR A 100 21.76 -0.13 13.95
N ARG A 101 20.91 -1.05 14.40
CA ARG A 101 21.20 -2.00 15.48
C ARG A 101 21.12 -3.42 14.95
N THR A 102 22.29 -4.05 14.79
CA THR A 102 22.46 -5.34 14.10
C THR A 102 22.96 -6.46 15.01
N ASP A 103 23.29 -6.16 16.27
CA ASP A 103 23.86 -7.09 17.26
C ASP A 103 22.95 -8.29 17.56
N LEU A 104 21.65 -8.13 17.37
CA LEU A 104 20.65 -9.18 17.62
C LEU A 104 20.37 -10.05 16.38
N CYS A 105 20.99 -9.75 15.23
CA CYS A 105 20.84 -10.51 13.99
C CYS A 105 22.04 -11.45 13.78
N GLU A 106 21.78 -12.72 13.52
CA GLU A 106 22.83 -13.73 13.33
C GLU A 106 23.47 -13.65 11.93
N ARG A 107 22.70 -13.24 10.91
CA ARG A 107 23.17 -13.18 9.52
C ARG A 107 23.92 -11.87 9.27
N PRO A 108 25.07 -11.90 8.56
CA PRO A 108 25.73 -10.68 8.13
C PRO A 108 24.88 -9.95 7.09
N LEU A 109 24.67 -8.64 7.29
CA LEU A 109 23.77 -7.82 6.46
C LEU A 109 24.11 -7.84 4.96
N ASP A 110 25.37 -8.08 4.60
CA ASP A 110 25.82 -8.20 3.21
C ASP A 110 25.20 -9.39 2.47
N LYS A 111 24.81 -10.44 3.21
CA LYS A 111 24.24 -11.67 2.67
C LYS A 111 22.72 -11.74 2.79
N VAL A 112 22.10 -10.74 3.42
CA VAL A 112 20.66 -10.71 3.65
C VAL A 112 20.02 -9.87 2.57
N PRO A 113 19.29 -10.45 1.60
CA PRO A 113 18.63 -9.68 0.57
C PRO A 113 17.47 -8.88 1.17
N VAL A 114 17.24 -7.69 0.63
CA VAL A 114 16.11 -6.82 1.00
C VAL A 114 14.77 -7.54 0.79
N THR A 115 14.68 -8.39 -0.23
CA THR A 115 13.48 -9.16 -0.56
C THR A 115 13.05 -10.14 0.54
N ASP A 116 13.95 -10.54 1.45
CA ASP A 116 13.58 -11.37 2.61
C ASP A 116 12.58 -10.65 3.55
N PHE A 117 12.60 -9.31 3.57
CA PHE A 117 11.75 -8.49 4.43
C PHE A 117 10.67 -7.71 3.67
N PHE A 118 10.95 -7.30 2.43
CA PHE A 118 10.04 -6.46 1.62
C PHE A 118 9.47 -7.16 0.39
N GLY A 119 9.95 -8.36 0.07
CA GLY A 119 9.46 -9.14 -1.07
C GLY A 119 8.22 -9.95 -0.71
N SER A 120 7.26 -10.00 -1.64
CA SER A 120 6.14 -10.94 -1.56
C SER A 120 6.54 -12.26 -2.24
N VAL A 121 7.44 -13.03 -1.62
CA VAL A 121 7.72 -14.40 -2.06
C VAL A 121 7.09 -15.34 -1.06
N MET A 122 5.78 -15.55 -1.19
CA MET A 122 5.10 -16.60 -0.43
C MET A 122 5.38 -17.92 -1.13
N GLU A 123 6.20 -18.77 -0.51
CA GLU A 123 6.34 -20.16 -0.94
C GLU A 123 5.00 -20.87 -0.67
N THR A 124 4.22 -21.09 -1.72
CA THR A 124 2.97 -21.85 -1.62
C THR A 124 3.30 -23.33 -1.53
N ILE A 125 3.25 -23.87 -0.32
CA ILE A 125 3.31 -25.32 -0.12
C ILE A 125 1.99 -25.90 -0.65
N HIS A 126 2.06 -26.67 -1.74
CA HIS A 126 0.92 -27.45 -2.19
C HIS A 126 0.64 -28.56 -1.17
N THR A 127 -0.49 -28.49 -0.48
CA THR A 127 -0.96 -29.59 0.35
C THR A 127 -1.58 -30.65 -0.57
N ASP A 128 -0.86 -31.76 -0.76
CA ASP A 128 -1.34 -32.91 -1.56
C ASP A 128 -2.57 -33.62 -0.97
N SER A 129 -2.95 -33.25 0.25
CA SER A 129 -4.10 -33.79 0.98
C SER A 129 -5.28 -32.83 0.85
N THR A 130 -6.30 -33.23 0.07
CA THR A 130 -7.65 -32.67 0.17
C THR A 130 -8.07 -32.74 1.63
N TYR A 131 -8.46 -31.60 2.24
CA TYR A 131 -8.91 -31.53 3.64
C TYR A 131 -9.84 -32.71 3.93
N LYS A 132 -9.42 -33.65 4.80
CA LYS A 132 -10.29 -34.72 5.28
C LYS A 132 -11.37 -34.07 6.12
N SER A 133 -12.45 -33.70 5.45
CA SER A 133 -13.76 -33.41 6.04
C SER A 133 -14.04 -34.51 7.05
N VAL A 134 -14.18 -34.12 8.32
CA VAL A 134 -14.59 -34.99 9.41
C VAL A 134 -16.03 -35.43 9.12
N LEU A 135 -16.19 -36.53 8.39
CA LEU A 135 -17.46 -37.20 8.26
C LEU A 135 -17.28 -38.73 8.30
N GLU A 136 -17.04 -39.25 9.49
CA GLU A 136 -17.50 -40.60 9.83
C GLU A 136 -18.22 -40.57 11.18
N LYS A 137 -19.42 -39.96 11.18
CA LYS A 137 -20.44 -40.32 12.15
C LYS A 137 -21.35 -41.35 11.49
N LYS A 138 -21.13 -42.60 11.89
CA LYS A 138 -21.86 -43.84 11.52
C LYS A 138 -23.37 -43.60 11.45
N ILE A 139 -23.94 -43.53 10.25
CA ILE A 139 -25.40 -43.50 10.05
C ILE A 139 -25.91 -44.93 9.98
N VAL A 140 -26.75 -45.27 10.95
CA VAL A 140 -27.59 -46.47 11.01
C VAL A 140 -28.70 -46.32 9.97
N LYS A 141 -28.95 -47.38 9.17
CA LYS A 141 -30.01 -47.45 8.16
C LYS A 141 -31.41 -47.34 8.80
N PRO A 142 -32.35 -46.67 8.13
CA PRO A 142 -33.55 -47.40 7.72
C PRO A 142 -34.02 -47.09 6.29
N THR A 143 -34.66 -48.09 5.70
CA THR A 143 -35.27 -48.16 4.37
C THR A 143 -36.62 -47.42 4.34
N SER A 144 -36.88 -46.60 3.31
CA SER A 144 -38.14 -46.63 2.56
C SER A 144 -38.04 -45.75 1.31
N GLU A 145 -38.65 -46.25 0.25
CA GLU A 145 -38.74 -45.71 -1.11
C GLU A 145 -39.48 -44.36 -1.15
N TYR A 146 -39.19 -43.51 -2.14
CA TYR A 146 -40.15 -42.97 -3.12
C TYR A 146 -39.40 -42.02 -4.10
N SER A 147 -39.73 -42.19 -5.38
CA SER A 147 -39.13 -41.56 -6.59
C SER A 147 -39.59 -40.10 -6.80
N CYS A 148 -38.78 -39.25 -7.45
CA CYS A 148 -39.16 -38.64 -8.74
C CYS A 148 -37.99 -37.86 -9.41
N ASN A 149 -37.97 -37.93 -10.73
CA ASN A 149 -37.04 -37.30 -11.66
C ASN A 149 -37.29 -35.78 -11.81
N ASN A 150 -36.22 -35.01 -12.07
CA ASN A 150 -35.99 -34.25 -13.31
C ASN A 150 -35.14 -32.97 -13.13
N ALA A 151 -34.35 -32.73 -14.18
CA ALA A 151 -33.97 -31.45 -14.76
C ALA A 151 -32.97 -30.54 -14.00
N ASN A 152 -31.75 -30.53 -14.56
CA ASN A 152 -30.94 -29.38 -14.93
C ASN A 152 -31.07 -28.10 -14.10
N ASN A 153 -30.03 -27.79 -13.31
CA ASN A 153 -29.67 -26.42 -12.96
C ASN A 153 -28.15 -26.26 -13.02
N GLN A 154 -27.67 -25.58 -14.06
CA GLN A 154 -26.37 -24.91 -14.07
C GLN A 154 -26.61 -23.41 -14.06
N ALA A 155 -25.84 -22.73 -13.19
CA ALA A 155 -25.55 -21.30 -13.12
C ALA A 155 -26.20 -20.54 -11.95
N GLU A 156 -25.40 -20.35 -10.89
CA GLU A 156 -25.33 -19.10 -10.11
C GLU A 156 -24.04 -19.18 -9.24
N GLN A 157 -22.96 -18.49 -9.62
CA GLN A 157 -22.58 -17.13 -9.21
C GLN A 157 -22.38 -16.98 -7.69
N LYS A 158 -21.13 -16.88 -7.25
CA LYS A 158 -20.33 -15.64 -7.07
C LYS A 158 -20.75 -14.82 -5.84
N ARG A 159 -19.78 -14.73 -4.92
CA ARG A 159 -19.38 -13.56 -4.10
C ARG A 159 -20.36 -13.07 -3.03
N VAL A 160 -20.01 -13.39 -1.78
CA VAL A 160 -20.29 -12.60 -0.57
C VAL A 160 -18.99 -12.72 0.26
N LEU A 161 -18.32 -11.64 0.70
CA LEU A 161 -18.76 -10.82 1.82
C LEU A 161 -17.91 -9.53 1.90
N ALA A 162 -18.56 -8.37 1.81
CA ALA A 162 -18.06 -7.10 2.31
C ALA A 162 -19.11 -6.50 3.24
N SER A 163 -18.65 -6.22 4.47
CA SER A 163 -19.13 -5.27 5.49
C SER A 163 -20.64 -4.98 5.62
N ALA A 164 -21.18 -5.34 6.78
CA ALA A 164 -22.36 -4.74 7.38
C ALA A 164 -21.96 -3.52 8.24
N GLN A 165 -22.67 -2.40 8.14
CA GLN A 165 -23.68 -1.94 9.11
C GLN A 165 -24.13 -0.50 8.79
N ASP A 166 -25.43 -0.34 8.54
CA ASP A 166 -26.21 0.89 8.79
C ASP A 166 -27.28 0.55 9.86
N PRO A 167 -27.91 1.56 10.50
CA PRO A 167 -29.34 1.43 10.77
C PRO A 167 -30.18 2.66 10.35
N ILE A 168 -31.03 2.43 9.35
CA ILE A 168 -32.49 2.62 9.27
C ILE A 168 -33.12 3.87 9.94
N VAL A 169 -33.73 4.75 9.13
CA VAL A 169 -35.10 5.33 9.32
C VAL A 169 -35.73 5.59 7.92
N ASP A 170 -36.99 5.17 7.74
CA ASP A 170 -37.86 5.24 6.53
C ASP A 170 -39.00 6.28 6.77
N PRO A 171 -40.00 6.54 5.88
CA PRO A 171 -40.10 6.67 4.41
C PRO A 171 -40.67 8.04 3.96
N GLY A 172 -40.66 8.35 2.65
CA GLY A 172 -41.61 9.36 2.12
C GLY A 172 -41.36 9.97 0.72
N THR A 173 -41.87 9.30 -0.32
CA THR A 173 -42.58 9.86 -1.51
C THR A 173 -42.03 11.10 -2.28
N LYS A 174 -41.53 10.88 -3.53
CA LYS A 174 -42.12 11.33 -4.83
C LYS A 174 -41.09 11.60 -5.96
N GLU A 175 -41.38 10.98 -7.11
CA GLU A 175 -41.30 11.45 -8.51
C GLU A 175 -39.97 11.89 -9.18
N TYR A 176 -39.50 10.99 -10.07
CA TYR A 176 -39.04 11.15 -11.46
C TYR A 176 -38.21 12.37 -11.94
N SER A 177 -36.94 12.06 -12.24
CA SER A 177 -36.35 12.05 -13.60
C SER A 177 -35.77 13.33 -14.22
N ALA A 178 -34.68 13.09 -14.98
CA ALA A 178 -34.20 13.82 -16.17
C ALA A 178 -32.86 14.60 -16.14
N PRO A 179 -32.25 15.06 -15.03
CA PRO A 179 -30.95 15.75 -15.14
C PRO A 179 -29.74 14.80 -15.13
N GLN A 180 -29.83 13.66 -14.44
CA GLN A 180 -28.65 12.82 -14.17
C GLN A 180 -28.10 12.07 -15.39
N CYS A 181 -28.93 11.76 -16.39
CA CYS A 181 -28.45 11.08 -17.60
C CYS A 181 -27.64 12.01 -18.51
N ILE A 182 -28.03 13.29 -18.61
CA ILE A 182 -27.30 14.28 -19.40
C ILE A 182 -25.93 14.55 -18.78
N TRP A 183 -25.87 14.65 -17.44
CA TRP A 183 -24.63 14.82 -16.71
C TRP A 183 -23.64 13.68 -16.92
N ASN A 184 -24.12 12.43 -16.99
CA ASN A 184 -23.23 11.28 -17.19
C ASN A 184 -22.75 11.16 -18.64
N VAL A 185 -23.55 11.56 -19.63
CA VAL A 185 -23.12 11.63 -21.04
C VAL A 185 -22.12 12.76 -21.27
N LEU A 186 -22.31 13.92 -20.64
CA LEU A 186 -21.37 15.04 -20.73
C LEU A 186 -20.03 14.69 -20.07
N ARG A 187 -20.05 14.04 -18.90
CA ARG A 187 -18.86 13.61 -18.16
C ARG A 187 -18.03 12.59 -18.94
N ASN A 188 -18.66 11.57 -19.51
CA ASN A 188 -17.98 10.55 -20.33
C ASN A 188 -17.39 11.11 -21.63
N LYS A 189 -17.91 12.24 -22.13
CA LYS A 189 -17.39 12.89 -23.34
C LYS A 189 -16.21 13.81 -23.04
N VAL A 190 -16.18 14.41 -21.84
CA VAL A 190 -15.05 15.24 -21.35
C VAL A 190 -13.85 14.37 -20.95
N GLU A 191 -14.10 13.17 -20.41
CA GLU A 191 -13.04 12.22 -20.04
C GLU A 191 -12.37 11.54 -21.26
N LYS A 192 -12.90 11.74 -22.48
CA LYS A 192 -12.37 11.16 -23.72
C LYS A 192 -11.53 12.13 -24.56
N ILE A 193 -11.18 13.30 -24.01
CA ILE A 193 -10.28 14.27 -24.65
C ILE A 193 -8.96 14.28 -23.87
N ASP A 194 -8.20 13.19 -23.98
CA ASP A 194 -6.80 13.17 -23.59
C ASP A 194 -5.97 13.80 -24.72
N ASN A 195 -5.79 15.12 -24.63
CA ASN A 195 -4.67 15.82 -25.26
C ASN A 195 -4.44 17.14 -24.50
N ALA A 196 -3.92 17.03 -23.27
CA ALA A 196 -3.60 18.18 -22.42
C ALA A 196 -2.62 19.16 -23.11
N ASP A 197 -1.72 18.65 -23.95
CA ASP A 197 -0.71 19.45 -24.64
C ASP A 197 -1.29 20.35 -25.74
N GLU A 198 -2.39 19.94 -26.38
CA GLU A 198 -3.05 20.73 -27.43
C GLU A 198 -3.92 21.86 -26.83
N LEU A 199 -4.49 21.63 -25.66
CA LEU A 199 -5.36 22.57 -24.96
C LEU A 199 -4.56 23.72 -24.31
N VAL A 200 -3.37 23.42 -23.77
CA VAL A 200 -2.44 24.45 -23.26
C VAL A 200 -1.92 25.33 -24.39
N ASN A 201 -1.58 24.72 -25.54
CA ASN A 201 -1.07 25.47 -26.69
C ASN A 201 -2.14 26.39 -27.30
N TYR A 202 -3.38 25.90 -27.48
CA TYR A 202 -4.50 26.75 -27.91
C TYR A 202 -4.81 27.86 -26.90
N GLY A 203 -4.72 27.58 -25.60
CA GLY A 203 -4.89 28.59 -24.55
C GLY A 203 -3.84 29.71 -24.64
N PHE A 204 -2.58 29.35 -24.91
CA PHE A 204 -1.51 30.32 -25.08
C PHE A 204 -1.70 31.18 -26.33
N VAL A 205 -2.09 30.58 -27.46
CA VAL A 205 -2.36 31.30 -28.71
C VAL A 205 -3.52 32.28 -28.57
N ILE A 206 -4.61 31.87 -27.90
CA ILE A 206 -5.77 32.75 -27.65
C ILE A 206 -5.40 33.91 -26.73
N MET A 207 -4.60 33.67 -25.68
CA MET A 207 -4.11 34.73 -24.79
C MET A 207 -3.25 35.75 -25.54
N VAL A 208 -2.35 35.29 -26.42
CA VAL A 208 -1.51 36.19 -27.24
C VAL A 208 -2.37 37.02 -28.21
N LEU A 209 -3.38 36.42 -28.84
CA LEU A 209 -4.32 37.13 -29.71
C LEU A 209 -5.15 38.19 -28.97
N LEU A 210 -5.61 37.89 -27.76
CA LEU A 210 -6.37 38.84 -26.94
C LEU A 210 -5.51 40.03 -26.48
N VAL A 211 -4.24 39.78 -26.14
CA VAL A 211 -3.29 40.84 -25.80
C VAL A 211 -2.93 41.70 -27.02
N ALA A 212 -2.80 41.10 -28.20
CA ALA A 212 -2.58 41.84 -29.44
C ALA A 212 -3.80 42.68 -29.85
N LEU A 213 -5.01 42.17 -29.67
CA LEU A 213 -6.26 42.91 -29.94
C LEU A 213 -6.48 44.06 -28.96
N SER A 214 -6.18 43.88 -27.67
CA SER A 214 -6.35 44.94 -26.66
C SER A 214 -5.34 46.08 -26.82
N THR A 215 -4.12 45.77 -27.28
CA THR A 215 -3.12 46.79 -27.64
C THR A 215 -3.47 47.53 -28.93
N TRP A 216 -4.12 46.87 -29.89
CA TRP A 216 -4.61 47.53 -31.10
C TRP A 216 -5.81 48.46 -30.84
N LEU A 217 -6.73 48.07 -29.93
CA LEU A 217 -7.88 48.91 -29.55
C LEU A 217 -7.51 50.10 -28.67
N SER A 218 -6.28 50.17 -28.13
CA SER A 218 -5.82 51.25 -27.25
C SER A 218 -4.98 52.32 -27.98
N ILE A 219 -4.89 52.24 -29.32
CA ILE A 219 -4.23 53.20 -30.23
C ILE A 219 -5.29 53.88 -31.10
#